data_AF-A0A0D5LYG1-F1
#
_entry.id   AF-A0A0D5LYG1-F1
#
_cell.length_a   1.000
_cell.length_b   1.000
_cell.length_c   1.000
_cell.angle_alpha   90.00
_cell.angle_beta   90.00
_cell.angle_gamma   90.00
#
_symmetry.space_group_name_H-M   'P 1'
#
loop_
_entity.id
_entity.type
_entity.pdbx_description
1 polymer ?
#
loop_
_entity_poly.entity_id
_entity_poly.type
_entity_poly.pdbx_seq_one_letter_code
_entity_poly.pdbx_strand_id
1 'polypeptide(L)'
;MVIGLGASPEAALNAARLEQLSLLRGRAVTLGAPSTPCDAEDSDGTYARWFNEIDVTYVMVRPDYYLAASSSPEALRRQCDEVMLQLHMQAPNHQTSRCA
;
A
#
# COMPACT_ATOMS: atom_id res chain seq x y z
N MET A 1 -1.88 0.65 1.01
CA MET A 1 -3.33 0.65 1.28
C MET A 1 -3.66 -0.60 2.06
N VAL A 2 -4.56 -0.51 3.03
CA VAL A 2 -5.12 -1.67 3.74
C VAL A 2 -6.61 -1.71 3.42
N ILE A 3 -7.09 -2.85 2.95
CA ILE A 3 -8.46 -3.05 2.52
C ILE A 3 -9.06 -4.12 3.43
N GLY A 4 -10.25 -3.88 3.96
CA GLY A 4 -11.02 -4.87 4.71
C GLY A 4 -12.36 -5.11 4.04
N LEU A 5 -12.77 -6.37 3.87
CA LEU A 5 -14.05 -6.72 3.27
C LEU A 5 -15.09 -6.93 4.38
N GLY A 6 -16.11 -6.06 4.43
CA GLY A 6 -17.16 -6.07 5.45
C GLY A 6 -16.65 -5.73 6.87
N ALA A 7 -15.37 -5.40 7.02
CA ALA A 7 -14.74 -5.12 8.30
C ALA A 7 -13.79 -3.93 8.18
N SER A 8 -13.91 -2.96 9.09
CA SER A 8 -13.10 -1.75 9.08
C SER A 8 -11.63 -2.05 9.42
N PRO A 9 -10.67 -1.70 8.54
CA PRO A 9 -9.26 -1.79 8.90
C PRO A 9 -8.86 -0.77 9.97
N GLU A 10 -9.53 0.39 10.04
CA GLU A 10 -9.29 1.39 11.07
C GLU A 10 -9.67 0.91 12.47
N ALA A 11 -10.76 0.15 12.59
CA ALA A 11 -11.12 -0.49 13.84
C ALA A 11 -10.11 -1.58 14.27
N ALA A 12 -9.49 -2.27 13.30
CA ALA A 12 -8.52 -3.34 13.56
C ALA A 12 -7.09 -2.83 13.82
N LEU A 13 -6.70 -1.74 13.16
CA LEU A 13 -5.41 -1.08 13.29
C LEU A 13 -5.54 0.02 14.36
N ASN A 14 -4.99 -0.21 15.54
CA ASN A 14 -4.95 0.83 16.58
C ASN A 14 -4.31 2.15 16.07
N ALA A 15 -4.47 3.24 16.83
CA ALA A 15 -4.01 4.58 16.45
C ALA A 15 -2.54 4.63 16.01
N ALA A 16 -1.64 3.95 16.72
CA ALA A 16 -0.23 3.91 16.38
C ALA A 16 0.05 3.28 15.00
N ARG A 17 -0.68 2.21 14.64
CA ARG A 17 -0.55 1.55 13.33
C ARG A 17 -1.12 2.40 12.20
N LEU A 18 -2.21 3.14 12.47
CA LEU A 18 -2.76 4.10 11.51
C LEU A 18 -1.81 5.28 11.26
N GLU A 19 -1.12 5.75 12.29
CA GLU A 19 -0.08 6.78 12.16
C GLU A 19 1.07 6.29 11.28
N GLN A 20 1.59 5.08 11.53
CA GLN A 20 2.61 4.45 10.69
C GLN A 20 2.15 4.28 9.23
N LEU A 21 0.91 3.84 9.02
CA LEU A 21 0.33 3.72 7.68
C LEU A 21 0.28 5.08 6.97
N SER A 22 -0.04 6.15 7.71
CA SER A 22 -0.10 7.52 7.18
C SER A 22 1.28 8.06 6.79
N LEU A 23 2.35 7.68 7.49
CA LEU A 23 3.73 8.02 7.11
C LEU A 23 4.10 7.47 5.72
N LEU A 24 3.53 6.32 5.36
CA LEU A 24 3.67 5.70 4.04
C LEU A 24 2.69 6.25 3.01
N ARG A 25 1.97 7.33 3.34
CA ARG A 25 0.83 7.86 2.56
C ARG A 25 -0.21 6.77 2.25
N GLY A 26 -0.27 5.76 3.10
CA GLY A 26 -1.23 4.67 3.01
C GLY A 26 -2.61 5.13 3.47
N ARG A 27 -3.62 4.37 3.06
CA ARG A 27 -5.02 4.55 3.47
C ARG A 27 -5.60 3.22 3.94
N ALA A 28 -6.52 3.28 4.88
CA ALA A 28 -7.40 2.19 5.26
C ALA A 28 -8.74 2.37 4.52
N VAL A 29 -9.29 1.29 3.96
CA VAL A 29 -10.53 1.31 3.18
C VAL A 29 -11.36 0.08 3.55
N THR A 30 -12.63 0.29 3.87
CA THR A 30 -13.63 -0.75 4.06
C THR A 30 -14.38 -0.95 2.76
N LEU A 31 -14.28 -2.15 2.19
CA LEU A 31 -15.11 -2.58 1.07
C LEU A 31 -16.37 -3.25 1.57
N GLY A 32 -17.49 -2.95 0.93
CA GLY A 32 -18.77 -3.57 1.25
C GLY A 32 -19.56 -3.93 0.00
N ALA A 33 -20.59 -4.74 0.18
CA ALA A 33 -21.57 -4.97 -0.87
C ALA A 33 -22.32 -3.66 -1.20
N PRO A 34 -22.95 -3.54 -2.38
CA PRO A 34 -23.75 -2.36 -2.71
C PRO A 34 -24.76 -2.01 -1.61
N SER A 35 -24.92 -0.71 -1.34
CA SER A 35 -25.82 -0.20 -0.30
C SER A 35 -25.47 -0.61 1.15
N THR A 36 -24.25 -1.08 1.42
CA THR A 36 -23.75 -1.26 2.78
C THR A 36 -22.97 -0.03 3.26
N PRO A 37 -22.94 0.27 4.57
CA PRO A 37 -22.09 1.34 5.10
C PRO A 37 -20.60 0.97 4.94
N CYS A 38 -19.95 1.51 3.91
CA CYS A 38 -18.55 1.25 3.59
C CYS A 38 -17.91 2.44 2.85
N ASP A 39 -16.58 2.44 2.74
CA ASP A 39 -15.82 3.49 2.04
C ASP A 39 -15.91 3.35 0.51
N ALA A 40 -16.05 2.11 0.02
CA ALA A 40 -16.24 1.81 -1.40
C ALA A 40 -17.04 0.52 -1.61
N GLU A 41 -17.86 0.50 -2.65
CA GLU A 41 -18.70 -0.64 -3.00
C GLU A 41 -17.95 -1.61 -3.91
N ASP A 42 -18.02 -2.91 -3.61
CA ASP A 42 -17.62 -3.99 -4.51
C ASP A 42 -18.81 -4.36 -5.41
N SER A 43 -19.07 -3.52 -6.42
CA SER A 43 -20.28 -3.60 -7.25
C SER A 43 -20.47 -4.94 -7.98
N ASP A 44 -19.37 -5.57 -8.39
CA ASP A 44 -19.39 -6.83 -9.15
C ASP A 44 -19.07 -8.06 -8.28
N GLY A 45 -18.89 -7.89 -6.96
CA GLY A 45 -18.48 -8.96 -6.05
C GLY A 45 -17.09 -9.52 -6.35
N THR A 46 -16.24 -8.76 -7.04
CA THR A 46 -14.91 -9.20 -7.49
C THR A 46 -13.97 -9.33 -6.30
N TYR A 47 -13.97 -8.35 -5.40
CA TYR A 47 -13.17 -8.41 -4.18
C TYR A 47 -13.72 -9.47 -3.22
N ALA A 48 -15.04 -9.61 -3.12
CA ALA A 48 -15.67 -10.65 -2.31
C ALA A 48 -15.25 -12.05 -2.75
N ARG A 49 -15.31 -12.35 -4.05
CA ARG A 49 -14.81 -13.63 -4.59
C ARG A 49 -13.32 -13.81 -4.27
N TRP A 50 -12.50 -12.81 -4.56
CA TRP A 50 -11.04 -12.91 -4.36
C TRP A 50 -10.66 -13.13 -2.89
N PHE A 51 -11.26 -12.38 -1.94
CA PHE A 51 -11.02 -12.56 -0.51
C PHE A 51 -11.42 -13.94 -0.01
N ASN A 52 -12.54 -14.48 -0.51
CA ASN A 52 -12.99 -15.84 -0.20
C ASN A 52 -12.05 -16.90 -0.77
N GLU A 53 -11.49 -16.70 -1.96
CA GLU A 53 -10.55 -17.65 -2.59
C GLU A 53 -9.23 -17.77 -1.82
N ILE A 54 -8.77 -16.68 -1.19
CA ILE A 54 -7.53 -16.67 -0.40
C ILE A 54 -7.77 -16.80 1.11
N ASP A 55 -9.04 -16.95 1.53
CA ASP A 55 -9.48 -17.08 2.93
C ASP A 55 -8.95 -15.97 3.86
N VAL A 56 -9.18 -14.71 3.50
CA VAL A 56 -8.76 -13.56 4.33
C VAL A 56 -9.87 -12.52 4.50
N THR A 57 -9.77 -11.74 5.57
CA THR A 57 -10.66 -10.58 5.85
C THR A 57 -10.02 -9.24 5.51
N TYR A 58 -8.69 -9.17 5.52
CA TYR A 58 -7.92 -7.96 5.28
C TYR A 58 -6.78 -8.25 4.32
N VAL A 59 -6.54 -7.32 3.40
CA VAL A 59 -5.37 -7.35 2.52
C VAL A 59 -4.63 -6.02 2.62
N MET A 60 -3.31 -6.08 2.67
CA MET A 60 -2.47 -4.90 2.52
C MET A 60 -1.92 -4.89 1.10
N VAL A 61 -2.43 -3.97 0.29
CA VAL A 61 -1.95 -3.75 -1.07
C VAL A 61 -0.99 -2.57 -1.04
N ARG A 62 0.29 -2.82 -1.30
CA ARG A 62 1.21 -1.74 -1.66
C ARG A 62 1.01 -1.51 -3.16
N PRO A 63 0.55 -0.33 -3.62
CA PRO A 63 0.71 -0.02 -5.02
C PRO A 63 2.21 -0.03 -5.30
N ASP A 64 2.65 -0.93 -6.18
CA ASP A 64 3.93 -0.75 -6.87
C ASP A 64 3.86 0.65 -7.49
N TYR A 65 4.83 1.48 -7.11
CA TYR A 65 4.81 2.93 -7.21
C TYR A 65 4.22 3.48 -8.52
N TYR A 66 3.18 4.31 -8.42
CA TYR A 66 2.85 5.25 -9.49
C TYR A 66 3.67 6.53 -9.29
N LEU A 67 4.93 6.50 -9.75
CA LEU A 67 5.74 7.71 -9.91
C LEU A 67 5.34 8.40 -11.22
N ALA A 68 4.45 9.38 -11.15
CA ALA A 68 4.25 10.31 -12.26
C ALA A 68 5.51 11.18 -12.39
N ALA A 69 6.45 10.74 -13.22
CA ALA A 69 7.74 11.37 -13.37
C ALA A 69 7.62 12.73 -14.06
N SER A 70 8.17 13.72 -13.35
CA SER A 70 8.37 15.12 -13.68
C SER A 70 8.96 15.43 -15.07
N SER A 71 8.89 16.70 -15.49
CA SER A 71 9.42 17.24 -16.75
C SER A 71 10.95 17.25 -16.89
N SER A 72 11.73 16.78 -15.89
CA SER A 72 13.19 16.69 -15.98
C SER A 72 13.82 15.49 -15.24
N PRO A 73 15.03 15.06 -15.66
CA PRO A 73 15.77 13.96 -15.02
C PRO A 73 16.16 14.20 -13.55
N GLU A 74 16.39 15.44 -13.13
CA GLU A 74 16.76 15.80 -11.75
C GLU A 74 15.58 15.62 -10.81
N ALA A 75 14.40 16.03 -11.26
CA ALA A 75 13.17 15.92 -10.48
C ALA A 75 12.71 14.47 -10.35
N LEU A 76 12.89 13.66 -11.39
CA LEU A 76 12.69 12.21 -11.31
C LEU A 76 13.62 11.59 -10.25
N ARG A 77 14.94 11.89 -10.29
CA ARG A 77 15.91 11.36 -9.32
C ARG A 77 15.52 11.69 -7.88
N ARG A 78 15.15 12.96 -7.62
CA ARG A 78 14.70 13.39 -6.29
C ARG A 78 13.47 12.63 -5.80
N GLN A 79 12.47 12.44 -6.66
CA GLN A 79 11.26 11.70 -6.31
C GLN A 79 11.56 10.21 -6.02
N CYS A 80 12.47 9.59 -6.79
CA CYS A 80 12.94 8.25 -6.50
C CYS A 80 13.63 8.17 -5.13
N ASP A 81 14.53 9.10 -4.82
CA ASP A 81 15.24 9.14 -3.53
C ASP A 81 14.28 9.28 -2.34
N GLU A 82 13.27 10.15 -2.46
CA GLU A 82 12.23 10.33 -1.43
C GLU A 82 11.43 9.05 -1.18
N VAL A 83 11.08 8.33 -2.24
CA VAL A 83 10.36 7.06 -2.15
C VAL A 83 11.20 5.98 -1.48
N MET A 84 12.47 5.83 -1.86
CA MET A 84 13.38 4.85 -1.27
C MET A 84 13.60 5.11 0.22
N LEU A 85 13.74 6.40 0.60
CA LEU A 85 13.88 6.81 1.99
C LEU A 85 12.64 6.47 2.83
N GLN A 86 11.44 6.80 2.36
CA GLN A 86 10.20 6.52 3.09
C GLN A 86 10.00 5.03 3.38
N LEU A 87 10.50 4.18 2.49
CA LEU A 87 10.43 2.73 2.64
C LEU A 87 11.63 2.11 3.31
N HIS A 88 12.59 2.93 3.77
CA HIS A 88 13.83 2.47 4.40
C HIS A 88 14.57 1.44 3.53
N MET A 89 14.45 1.55 2.20
CA MET A 89 15.15 0.67 1.27
C MET A 89 16.61 1.10 1.18
N GLN A 90 17.52 0.18 1.48
CA GLN A 90 18.95 0.43 1.32
C GLN A 90 19.39 0.02 -0.08
N ALA A 91 20.25 0.83 -0.70
CA ALA A 91 20.97 0.37 -1.88
C ALA A 91 21.77 -0.88 -1.51
N PRO A 92 21.78 -1.92 -2.36
CA PRO A 92 22.57 -3.11 -2.08
C PRO A 92 24.02 -2.70 -1.82
N ASN A 93 24.56 -3.11 -0.67
CA ASN A 93 25.98 -2.99 -0.39
C ASN A 93 26.69 -3.95 -1.34
N HIS A 94 27.08 -3.47 -2.52
CA HIS A 94 28.07 -4.15 -3.34
C HIS A 94 29.41 -4.03 -2.61
N GLN A 95 29.62 -4.90 -1.61
CA GLN A 95 30.95 -5.24 -1.15
C GLN A 95 31.65 -5.81 -2.39
N THR A 96 32.49 -4.99 -3.01
CA THR A 96 33.30 -5.35 -4.16
C THR A 96 34.22 -6.50 -3.72
N SER A 97 33.78 -7.74 -3.94
CA SER A 97 34.71 -8.87 -4.03
C SER A 97 35.56 -8.62 -5.27
N ARG A 98 36.69 -7.93 -5.07
CA ARG A 98 37.80 -7.96 -6.01
C ARG A 98 38.20 -9.42 -6.13
N CYS A 99 38.06 -9.98 -7.32
CA CYS A 99 38.66 -11.26 -7.66
C CYS A 99 40.17 -11.19 -7.37
N ALA A 100 40.65 -12.14 -6.57
CA ALA A 100 42.06 -12.47 -6.44
C ALA A 100 42.45 -13.47 -7.54
#